data_AF-A0A433QYE9-F1
#
_entry.id   AF-A0A433QYE9-F1
#
_cell.length_a   1.000
_cell.length_b   1.000
_cell.length_c   1.000
_cell.angle_alpha   90.00
_cell.angle_beta   90.00
_cell.angle_gamma   90.00
#
_symmetry.space_group_name_H-M   'P 1'
#
loop_
_entity.id
_entity.type
_entity.pdbx_description
1 polymer ?
#
loop_
_entity_poly.entity_id
_entity_poly.type
_entity_poly.pdbx_seq_one_letter_code
_entity_poly.pdbx_strand_id
1 'polypeptide(L)'
;MVQSFNFSGLINAFRVITKPSLVVPHLVVPDVRHINFRQLKSSGFRALAFDKDNCLTAPYQSIIYPPFQDAWNECKEAFGEENVVIVSNSAGTHDDVGGKQVRFRTRDGRCRL
;
A
#
# COMPACT_ATOMS: atom_id res chain seq x y z
N MET A 1 -7.38 -10.39 -18.26
CA MET A 1 -7.64 -11.05 -16.96
C MET A 1 -7.28 -12.51 -17.08
N VAL A 2 -6.04 -12.88 -16.77
CA VAL A 2 -5.67 -14.28 -16.56
C VAL A 2 -5.71 -14.50 -15.07
N GLN A 3 -6.82 -15.02 -14.54
CA GLN A 3 -6.85 -15.47 -13.15
C GLN A 3 -5.98 -16.72 -13.04
N SER A 4 -4.81 -16.58 -12.45
CA SER A 4 -3.95 -17.71 -12.11
C SER A 4 -4.34 -18.26 -10.74
N PHE A 5 -4.30 -19.59 -10.59
CA PHE A 5 -4.65 -20.22 -9.34
C PHE A 5 -3.51 -20.04 -8.33
N ASN A 6 -3.69 -19.13 -7.37
CA ASN A 6 -2.69 -18.85 -6.33
C ASN A 6 -2.79 -19.86 -5.18
N PHE A 7 -2.25 -21.06 -5.39
CA PHE A 7 -2.26 -22.14 -4.39
C PHE A 7 -1.57 -21.74 -3.08
N SER A 8 -0.48 -20.97 -3.16
CA SER A 8 0.22 -20.43 -1.99
C SER A 8 -0.68 -19.50 -1.17
N GLY A 9 -1.42 -18.62 -1.84
CA GLY A 9 -2.40 -17.73 -1.20
C GLY A 9 -3.50 -18.52 -0.49
N LEU A 10 -4.02 -19.56 -1.14
CA LEU A 10 -5.06 -20.43 -0.58
C LEU A 10 -4.60 -21.10 0.73
N ILE A 11 -3.43 -21.74 0.73
CA ILE A 11 -2.88 -22.39 1.92
C ILE A 11 -2.68 -21.38 3.06
N ASN A 12 -2.17 -20.19 2.74
CA ASN A 12 -1.93 -19.17 3.76
C ASN A 12 -3.24 -18.60 4.33
N ALA A 13 -4.31 -18.52 3.53
CA ALA A 13 -5.62 -18.09 4.03
C ALA A 13 -6.16 -19.02 5.12
N PHE A 14 -5.95 -20.34 5.02
CA PHE A 14 -6.37 -21.29 6.06
C PHE A 14 -5.65 -21.10 7.41
N ARG A 15 -4.49 -20.42 7.46
CA ARG A 15 -3.82 -20.08 8.72
C ARG A 15 -4.67 -19.17 9.62
N VAL A 16 -5.63 -18.46 9.05
CA VAL A 16 -6.55 -17.59 9.82
C VAL A 16 -7.46 -18.40 10.74
N ILE A 17 -7.80 -19.65 10.38
CA ILE A 17 -8.64 -20.53 11.22
C ILE A 17 -7.92 -20.85 12.54
N THR A 18 -6.61 -21.11 12.48
CA THR A 18 -5.81 -21.43 13.68
C THR A 18 -5.24 -20.19 14.35
N LYS A 19 -5.12 -19.05 13.64
CA LYS A 19 -4.64 -17.78 14.18
C LYS A 19 -5.49 -16.59 13.67
N PRO A 20 -6.68 -16.36 14.26
CA PRO A 20 -7.59 -15.29 13.83
C PRO A 20 -6.98 -13.89 13.91
N SER A 21 -6.00 -13.68 14.81
CA SER A 21 -5.32 -12.38 14.97
C SER A 21 -4.58 -11.89 13.72
N LEU A 22 -4.36 -12.75 12.72
CA LEU A 22 -3.77 -12.35 11.44
C LEU A 22 -4.66 -11.44 10.60
N VAL A 23 -5.98 -11.44 10.82
CA VAL A 23 -6.95 -10.63 10.06
C VAL A 23 -7.70 -9.62 10.91
N VAL A 24 -7.39 -9.54 12.20
CA VAL A 24 -7.99 -8.53 13.09
C VAL A 24 -7.33 -7.18 12.80
N PRO A 25 -8.09 -6.17 12.36
CA PRO A 25 -7.53 -4.84 12.14
C PRO A 25 -7.17 -4.20 13.49
N HIS A 26 -6.01 -3.58 13.56
CA HIS A 26 -5.56 -2.82 14.73
C HIS A 26 -6.11 -1.38 14.74
N LEU A 27 -6.50 -0.88 13.57
CA LEU A 27 -7.08 0.44 13.36
C LEU A 27 -8.13 0.32 12.25
N VAL A 28 -9.33 0.85 12.48
CA VAL A 28 -10.40 0.95 11.48
C VAL A 28 -10.80 2.42 11.40
N VAL A 29 -10.64 3.00 10.22
CA VAL A 29 -10.95 4.40 9.94
C VAL A 29 -11.64 4.51 8.57
N PRO A 30 -12.39 5.59 8.31
CA PRO A 30 -13.09 5.75 7.03
C PRO A 30 -12.14 5.78 5.82
N ASP A 31 -11.01 6.48 5.93
CA ASP A 31 -9.99 6.57 4.90
C ASP A 31 -8.64 7.06 5.48
N VAL A 32 -7.63 7.14 4.62
CA VAL A 32 -6.25 7.51 4.97
C VAL A 32 -6.12 8.88 5.64
N ARG A 33 -7.06 9.81 5.44
CA ARG A 33 -7.03 11.15 6.04
C ARG A 33 -7.30 11.15 7.53
N HIS A 34 -7.86 10.05 8.03
CA HIS A 34 -8.19 9.88 9.45
C HIS A 34 -7.07 9.16 10.22
N ILE A 35 -5.93 8.90 9.57
CA ILE A 35 -4.77 8.28 10.18
C ILE A 35 -3.86 9.37 10.74
N ASN A 36 -3.59 9.34 12.04
CA ASN A 36 -2.58 10.20 12.64
C ASN A 36 -1.18 9.57 12.47
N PHE A 37 -0.48 9.97 11.40
CA PHE A 37 0.82 9.40 11.06
C PHE A 37 1.89 9.66 12.12
N ARG A 38 1.88 10.84 12.75
CA ARG A 38 2.84 11.18 13.82
C ARG A 38 2.64 10.31 15.05
N GLN A 39 1.39 10.04 15.43
CA GLN A 39 1.07 9.13 16.53
C GLN A 39 1.46 7.69 16.22
N LEU A 40 1.27 7.23 14.97
CA LEU A 40 1.78 5.92 14.56
C LEU A 40 3.31 5.86 14.69
N LYS A 41 4.03 6.87 14.20
CA LYS A 41 5.50 6.92 14.33
C LYS A 41 5.95 6.89 15.79
N SER A 42 5.32 7.68 16.66
CA SER A 42 5.65 7.71 18.10
C SER A 42 5.27 6.43 18.84
N SER A 43 4.29 5.67 18.33
CA SER A 43 3.92 4.34 18.83
C SER A 43 4.90 3.23 18.40
N GLY A 44 5.97 3.57 17.69
CA GLY A 44 7.07 2.65 17.34
C GLY A 44 6.97 2.02 15.95
N PHE A 45 5.98 2.41 15.13
CA PHE A 45 5.92 1.96 13.73
C PHE A 45 7.07 2.57 12.93
N ARG A 46 7.79 1.74 12.15
CA ARG A 46 9.01 2.18 11.44
C ARG A 46 8.77 2.55 9.98
N ALA A 47 7.88 1.82 9.31
CA ALA A 47 7.59 1.95 7.89
C ALA A 47 6.10 1.67 7.62
N LEU A 48 5.61 2.17 6.49
CA LEU A 48 4.23 1.99 6.04
C LEU A 48 4.20 1.37 4.65
N ALA A 49 3.28 0.42 4.46
CA ALA A 49 2.99 -0.18 3.17
C ALA A 49 1.53 0.05 2.83
N PHE A 50 1.27 0.61 1.65
CA PHE A 50 -0.07 0.89 1.16
C PHE A 50 -0.36 0.05 -0.07
N ASP A 51 -1.57 -0.47 -0.16
CA ASP A 51 -2.07 -1.01 -1.42
C ASP A 51 -2.31 0.13 -2.43
N LYS A 52 -2.19 -0.16 -3.73
CA LYS A 52 -2.34 0.85 -4.79
C LYS A 52 -3.80 1.06 -5.17
N ASP A 53 -4.31 0.15 -5.99
CA ASP A 53 -5.58 0.32 -6.69
C ASP A 53 -6.76 0.11 -5.72
N ASN A 54 -7.76 0.98 -5.79
CA ASN A 54 -8.94 1.01 -4.90
C ASN A 54 -8.61 1.29 -3.41
N CYS A 55 -7.37 1.68 -3.11
CA CYS A 55 -6.93 2.08 -1.77
C CYS A 55 -6.40 3.53 -1.80
N LEU A 56 -5.25 3.75 -2.44
CA LEU A 56 -4.68 5.09 -2.62
C LEU A 56 -5.07 5.74 -3.94
N THR A 57 -5.29 4.94 -4.98
CA THR A 57 -5.63 5.41 -6.33
C THR A 57 -7.00 4.89 -6.76
N ALA A 58 -7.64 5.62 -7.67
CA ALA A 58 -8.79 5.09 -8.39
C ALA A 58 -8.38 3.88 -9.27
N PRO A 59 -9.32 2.98 -9.63
CA PRO A 59 -9.00 1.78 -10.39
C PRO A 59 -8.17 2.09 -11.64
N TYR A 60 -7.04 1.39 -11.80
CA TYR A 60 -6.12 1.52 -12.95
C TYR A 60 -5.46 2.89 -13.11
N GLN A 61 -5.61 3.79 -12.13
CA GLN A 61 -4.93 5.07 -12.12
C GLN A 61 -3.60 4.98 -11.39
N SER A 62 -2.65 5.80 -11.82
CA SER A 62 -1.36 5.95 -11.15
C SER A 62 -1.35 7.09 -10.13
N ILE A 63 -2.31 8.01 -10.20
CA ILE A 63 -2.37 9.23 -9.38
C ILE A 63 -2.99 8.92 -8.02
N ILE A 64 -2.36 9.41 -6.95
CA ILE A 64 -2.98 9.46 -5.63
C ILE A 64 -4.32 10.17 -5.74
N TYR A 65 -5.37 9.58 -5.18
CA TYR A 65 -6.70 10.18 -5.21
C TYR A 65 -6.62 11.60 -4.63
N PRO A 66 -7.02 12.66 -5.37
CA PRO A 66 -6.68 14.03 -5.00
C PRO A 66 -7.06 14.44 -3.57
N PRO A 67 -8.22 14.02 -3.01
CA PRO A 67 -8.55 14.27 -1.62
C PRO A 67 -7.57 13.69 -0.59
N PHE A 68 -6.76 12.70 -0.96
CA PHE A 68 -5.77 12.07 -0.09
C PHE A 68 -4.39 12.73 -0.17
N GLN A 69 -4.21 13.75 -1.02
CA GLN A 69 -2.90 14.34 -1.27
C GLN A 69 -2.25 14.92 0.00
N ASP A 70 -3.03 15.61 0.84
CA ASP A 70 -2.52 16.21 2.07
C ASP A 70 -2.11 15.14 3.09
N ALA A 71 -2.96 14.13 3.28
CA ALA A 71 -2.66 12.99 4.15
C ALA A 71 -1.44 12.19 3.64
N TRP A 72 -1.29 12.05 2.33
CA TRP A 72 -0.13 11.42 1.72
C TRP A 72 1.16 12.22 1.97
N ASN A 73 1.10 13.54 1.88
CA ASN A 73 2.23 14.40 2.19
C ASN A 73 2.60 14.31 3.68
N GLU A 74 1.62 14.37 4.59
CA GLU A 74 1.84 14.19 6.02
C GLU A 74 2.47 12.83 6.35
N CYS A 75 1.99 11.76 5.71
CA CYS A 75 2.55 10.42 5.84
C CYS A 75 4.04 10.40 5.49
N LYS A 76 4.42 10.97 4.35
CA LYS A 76 5.82 11.05 3.92
C LYS A 76 6.67 11.93 4.83
N GLU A 77 6.13 13.04 5.32
CA GLU A 77 6.82 13.90 6.29
C GLU A 77 7.06 13.19 7.63
N ALA A 78 6.09 12.41 8.11
CA ALA A 78 6.18 11.72 9.39
C ALA A 78 7.11 10.50 9.34
N PHE A 79 7.14 9.76 8.23
CA PHE A 79 7.90 8.51 8.11
C PHE A 79 9.20 8.63 7.32
N GLY A 80 9.35 9.62 6.44
CA GLY A 80 10.41 9.66 5.43
C GLY A 80 10.01 8.87 4.18
N GLU A 81 10.36 9.35 2.99
CA GLU A 81 9.98 8.70 1.72
C GLU A 81 10.57 7.29 1.57
N GLU A 82 11.74 7.05 2.19
CA GLU A 82 12.41 5.76 2.21
C GLU A 82 11.69 4.70 3.04
N ASN A 83 10.80 5.13 3.95
CA ASN A 83 10.06 4.24 4.86
C ASN A 83 8.59 4.08 4.44
N VAL A 84 8.20 4.57 3.26
CA VAL A 84 6.85 4.43 2.72
C VAL A 84 6.92 3.70 1.38
N VAL A 85 6.12 2.64 1.24
CA VAL A 85 6.05 1.84 0.01
C VAL A 85 4.61 1.68 -0.47
N ILE A 86 4.41 1.75 -1.77
CA ILE A 86 3.16 1.36 -2.44
C ILE A 86 3.35 -0.03 -3.02
N VAL A 87 2.41 -0.92 -2.73
CA VAL A 87 2.38 -2.32 -3.18
C VAL A 87 1.28 -2.45 -4.23
N SER A 88 1.60 -3.02 -5.39
CA SER A 88 0.65 -3.29 -6.46
C SER A 88 0.74 -4.76 -6.84
N ASN A 89 -0.40 -5.44 -6.91
CA ASN A 89 -0.49 -6.84 -7.33
C ASN A 89 -0.06 -7.05 -8.79
N SER A 90 -0.09 -6.00 -9.62
CA SER A 90 0.30 -6.08 -11.03
C SER A 90 1.76 -5.66 -11.28
N ALA A 91 2.41 -4.97 -10.32
CA ALA A 91 3.78 -4.49 -10.51
C ALA A 91 4.76 -5.66 -10.69
N GLY A 92 5.46 -5.67 -11.83
CA GLY A 92 6.47 -6.68 -12.16
C GLY A 92 5.92 -8.01 -12.65
N THR A 93 4.61 -8.09 -12.87
CA THR A 93 3.96 -9.23 -13.54
C THR A 93 3.90 -9.01 -15.04
N HIS A 94 3.44 -10.02 -15.81
CA HIS A 94 3.19 -9.88 -17.25
C HIS A 94 2.21 -8.76 -17.60
N ASP A 95 1.34 -8.38 -16.66
CA ASP A 95 0.40 -7.27 -16.83
C ASP A 95 1.08 -5.89 -16.70
N ASP A 96 2.31 -5.82 -16.17
CA ASP A 96 3.15 -4.62 -16.17
C ASP A 96 3.94 -4.50 -17.48
N VAL A 97 3.20 -4.24 -18.57
CA VAL A 97 3.78 -4.08 -19.92
C VAL A 97 4.80 -2.93 -19.91
N GLY A 98 6.08 -3.28 -20.01
CA GLY A 98 7.20 -2.34 -19.99
C GLY A 98 7.78 -2.02 -18.60
N GLY A 99 7.37 -2.73 -17.54
CA GLY A 99 7.97 -2.60 -16.20
C GLY A 99 7.78 -1.21 -15.56
N LYS A 100 6.75 -0.48 -15.99
CA LYS A 100 6.52 0.91 -15.58
C LYS A 100 6.09 0.96 -14.12
N GLN A 101 5.28 0.00 -13.67
CA GLN A 101 4.82 -0.07 -12.28
C GLN A 101 5.94 -0.50 -11.31
N VAL A 102 6.86 -1.38 -11.72
CA VAL A 102 8.06 -1.72 -10.90
C VAL A 102 8.95 -0.49 -10.66
N ARG A 103 9.07 0.38 -11.66
CA ARG A 103 9.91 1.59 -11.58
C ARG A 103 9.35 2.66 -10.63
N PHE A 104 8.10 2.53 -10.16
CA PHE A 104 7.55 3.36 -9.07
C PHE A 104 8.22 3.10 -7.71
N ARG A 105 9.11 2.12 -7.58
CA ARG A 105 10.00 2.00 -6.42
C ARG A 105 11.09 3.07 -6.46
N THR A 106 10.83 4.15 -5.73
CA THR A 106 11.82 4.97 -4.99
C THR A 106 13.20 5.10 -5.67
N ARG A 107 13.25 5.95 -6.70
CA ARG A 107 14.44 6.77 -6.97
C ARG A 107 13.99 8.23 -6.89
N ASP A 108 14.58 8.97 -5.97
CA ASP A 108 14.64 10.46 -5.92
C ASP A 108 13.62 11.26 -5.12
N GLY A 109 12.99 10.72 -4.07
CA GLY A 109 12.28 11.61 -3.12
C GLY A 109 11.12 12.40 -3.76
N ARG A 110 10.68 11.92 -4.92
CA ARG A 110 9.67 12.53 -5.79
C ARG A 110 8.83 11.40 -6.32
N CYS A 111 7.69 11.18 -5.68
CA CYS A 111 6.58 10.49 -6.32
C CYS A 111 6.10 11.38 -7.49
N ARG A 112 6.80 11.31 -8.62
CA ARG A 112 6.32 11.80 -9.91
C ARG A 112 5.84 10.60 -10.70
N LEU A 113 4.60 10.71 -11.19
CA LEU A 113 3.94 9.81 -12.11
C LEU A 113 4.69 9.68 -13.43
#